data_AF-A0A8T1R9A5-F1
#
_entry.id   AF-A0A8T1R9A5-F1
#
_cell.length_a   1.000
_cell.length_b   1.000
_cell.length_c   1.000
_cell.angle_alpha   90.00
_cell.angle_beta   90.00
_cell.angle_gamma   90.00
#
_symmetry.space_group_name_H-M   'P 1'
#
loop_
_entity.id
_entity.type
_entity.pdbx_description
1 polymer ?
#
loop_
_entity_poly.entity_id
_entity_poly.type
_entity_poly.pdbx_seq_one_letter_code
_entity_poly.pdbx_strand_id
1 'polypeptide(L)'
;MTDKNPTPKGTTERKYSVPVFSEREREREGDLRMELEDTVAVEVRKQEEVVETWNQRKQTQILQLSEKLIHGDLDSQIEAARDIRKLVRKSSSSSSSSSMKTRSKLAAAGVIQPLVFMLVSPSLDAQEASLLALLNLAVRNERNKVKIVTAGAVPPLVELLKFQNGSLRELATAAILTLSAASPNKPAIVAAGATPLLVQILCSGSVQGKVDSVTALHNLSTSTGNSTAILDAKAAPPLINLLKECKKYSKFAEKTTALLEILSNSEAGRIAISNSDGGILTLVETVEDGSLVSTEHAVGALLSLCQSCRDKYRELILNEGAIPGLLRLTVEGTAEARERARTLLDLLRDSPREKRLASSVLERIVYDIAARVDGADKAAETAKRLLQDMVQRSMEHSLSRIQHRAASSRKGDLDDPRSFWY
;
A
#
# COMPACT_ATOMS: atom_id res chain seq x y z
N MET A 1 23.12 -38.30 67.48
CA MET A 1 23.58 -38.52 66.10
C MET A 1 23.83 -37.14 65.50
N THR A 2 25.09 -36.69 65.55
CA THR A 2 25.89 -36.39 64.33
C THR A 2 25.24 -35.25 63.54
N ASP A 3 25.74 -34.03 63.48
CA ASP A 3 27.11 -33.73 63.07
C ASP A 3 27.52 -32.30 63.45
N LYS A 4 28.84 -32.11 63.46
CA LYS A 4 29.62 -31.03 64.07
C LYS A 4 29.40 -29.66 63.43
N ASN A 5 29.18 -28.65 64.28
CA ASN A 5 29.48 -27.25 63.98
C ASN A 5 31.01 -27.04 64.03
N PRO A 6 31.70 -26.64 62.95
CA PRO A 6 33.09 -26.23 63.04
C PRO A 6 33.16 -24.74 63.38
N THR A 7 33.98 -24.42 64.37
CA THR A 7 34.46 -23.07 64.66
C THR A 7 35.19 -22.47 63.45
N PRO A 8 34.90 -21.22 63.03
CA PRO A 8 35.81 -20.51 62.15
C PRO A 8 36.97 -19.98 62.98
N LYS A 9 38.12 -20.64 62.86
CA LYS A 9 39.42 -20.11 63.27
C LYS A 9 39.69 -18.81 62.50
N GLY A 10 40.24 -17.83 63.21
CA GLY A 10 40.59 -16.52 62.67
C GLY A 10 41.32 -16.61 61.33
N THR A 11 40.73 -15.98 60.33
CA THR A 11 41.44 -15.62 59.11
C THR A 11 41.64 -14.12 59.15
N THR A 12 42.88 -13.78 59.47
CA THR A 12 43.47 -12.45 59.35
C THR A 12 43.09 -11.87 58.00
N GLU A 13 42.40 -10.72 58.00
CA GLU A 13 42.18 -9.89 56.82
C GLU A 13 43.53 -9.59 56.16
N ARG A 14 43.91 -10.37 55.14
CA ARG A 14 44.89 -9.91 54.17
C ARG A 14 44.18 -8.86 53.33
N LYS A 15 44.21 -7.61 53.83
CA LYS A 15 44.02 -6.42 53.01
C LYS A 15 44.93 -6.58 51.79
N TYR A 16 44.35 -6.88 50.64
CA TYR A 16 45.03 -6.64 49.38
C TYR A 16 45.21 -5.13 49.31
N SER A 17 46.39 -4.65 49.71
CA SER A 17 46.80 -3.28 49.45
C SER A 17 46.76 -3.09 47.94
N VAL A 18 45.76 -2.34 47.48
CA VAL A 18 45.87 -1.64 46.20
C VAL A 18 47.20 -0.91 46.27
N PRO A 19 48.11 -1.05 45.30
CA PRO A 19 49.37 -0.32 45.34
C PRO A 19 49.03 1.15 45.51
N VAL A 20 49.45 1.75 46.64
CA VAL A 20 49.33 3.19 46.81
C VAL A 20 50.38 3.76 45.88
N PHE A 21 49.96 4.06 44.65
CA PHE A 21 50.78 4.76 43.68
C PHE A 21 51.33 6.00 44.36
N SER A 22 52.65 6.14 44.30
CA SER A 22 53.36 7.33 44.74
C SER A 22 52.75 8.54 44.04
N GLU A 23 52.81 9.71 44.67
CA GLU A 23 52.26 10.95 44.12
C GLU A 23 52.77 11.20 42.68
N ARG A 24 54.04 10.85 42.43
CA ARG A 24 54.69 10.87 41.11
C ARG A 24 54.10 9.90 40.08
N GLU A 25 53.60 8.74 40.50
CA GLU A 25 52.97 7.78 39.59
C GLU A 25 51.55 8.21 39.20
N ARG A 26 50.81 8.83 40.13
CA ARG A 26 49.50 9.43 39.83
C ARG A 26 49.61 10.66 38.93
N GLU A 27 50.63 11.49 39.14
CA GLU A 27 50.95 12.60 38.23
C GLU A 27 51.29 12.08 36.83
N ARG A 28 52.16 11.06 36.71
CA ARG A 28 52.49 10.43 35.42
C ARG A 28 51.28 9.80 34.73
N GLU A 29 50.38 9.16 35.47
CA GLU A 29 49.16 8.58 34.91
C GLU A 29 48.18 9.67 34.44
N GLY A 30 48.08 10.78 35.18
CA GLY A 30 47.34 11.98 34.78
C GLY A 30 47.91 12.63 33.51
N ASP A 31 49.22 12.78 33.44
CA ASP A 31 49.93 13.31 32.27
C ASP A 31 49.75 12.41 31.04
N LEU A 32 49.93 11.09 31.20
CA LEU A 32 49.70 10.11 30.12
C LEU A 32 48.25 10.12 29.63
N ARG A 33 47.29 10.29 30.54
CA ARG A 33 45.86 10.37 30.18
C ARG A 33 45.53 11.66 29.43
N MET A 34 46.11 12.79 29.86
CA MET A 34 45.97 14.08 29.18
C MET A 34 46.59 14.03 27.77
N GLU A 35 47.76 13.40 27.63
CA GLU A 35 48.45 13.18 26.35
C GLU A 35 47.66 12.24 25.42
N LEU A 36 46.99 11.22 25.98
CA LEU A 36 46.09 10.34 25.23
C LEU A 36 44.81 11.07 24.78
N GLU A 37 44.24 11.92 25.64
CA GLU A 37 43.06 12.73 25.30
C GLU A 37 43.39 13.77 24.23
N ASP A 38 44.56 14.43 24.31
CA ASP A 38 45.06 15.36 23.29
C ASP A 38 45.34 14.66 21.96
N THR A 39 45.94 13.47 21.97
CA THR A 39 46.18 12.70 20.73
C THR A 39 44.88 12.24 20.07
N VAL A 40 43.89 11.78 20.84
CA VAL A 40 42.55 11.47 20.32
C VAL A 40 41.86 12.72 19.78
N ALA A 41 41.94 13.85 20.48
CA ALA A 41 41.35 15.11 20.02
C ALA A 41 42.00 15.62 18.72
N VAL A 42 43.31 15.48 18.57
CA VAL A 42 44.04 15.80 17.32
C VAL A 42 43.59 14.88 16.18
N GLU A 43 43.42 13.59 16.43
CA GLU A 43 42.97 12.64 15.41
C GLU A 43 41.52 12.88 14.99
N VAL A 44 40.63 13.21 15.94
CA VAL A 44 39.25 13.63 15.65
C VAL A 44 39.24 14.91 14.81
N ARG A 45 40.03 15.93 15.16
CA ARG A 45 40.14 17.17 14.36
C ARG A 45 40.64 16.91 12.95
N LYS A 46 41.65 16.03 12.78
CA LYS A 46 42.13 15.62 11.44
C LYS A 46 41.03 14.94 10.64
N GLN A 47 40.24 14.07 11.25
CA GLN A 47 39.11 13.42 10.58
C GLN A 47 38.03 14.44 10.18
N GLU A 48 37.72 15.40 11.05
CA GLU A 48 36.77 16.49 10.76
C GLU A 48 37.25 17.37 9.59
N GLU A 49 38.53 17.77 9.56
CA GLU A 49 39.13 18.55 8.46
C GLU A 49 39.07 17.80 7.11
N VAL A 50 39.34 16.50 7.11
CA VAL A 50 39.24 15.66 5.89
C VAL A 50 37.79 15.59 5.38
N VAL A 51 36.81 15.52 6.28
CA VAL A 51 35.39 15.52 5.92
C VAL A 51 34.94 16.90 5.41
N GLU A 52 35.40 17.98 6.03
CA GLU A 52 35.10 19.37 5.65
C GLU A 52 35.62 19.67 4.23
N THR A 53 36.89 19.34 3.97
CA THR A 53 37.52 19.53 2.65
C THR A 53 36.87 18.67 1.56
N TRP A 54 36.47 17.44 1.89
CA TRP A 54 35.71 16.58 0.98
C TRP A 54 34.33 17.18 0.65
N ASN A 55 33.63 17.73 1.66
CA ASN A 55 32.34 18.39 1.47
C ASN A 55 32.45 19.65 0.59
N GLN A 56 33.51 20.44 0.76
CA GLN A 56 33.79 21.61 -0.08
C GLN A 56 34.06 21.20 -1.53
N ARG A 57 34.96 20.23 -1.77
CA ARG A 57 35.24 19.72 -3.13
C ARG A 57 33.97 19.25 -3.83
N LYS A 58 33.11 18.53 -3.11
CA LYS A 58 31.82 18.07 -3.62
C LYS A 58 30.87 19.23 -3.95
N GLN A 59 30.86 20.28 -3.13
CA GLN A 59 30.07 21.48 -3.40
C GLN A 59 30.55 22.19 -4.67
N THR A 60 31.86 22.36 -4.85
CA THR A 60 32.44 22.93 -6.07
C THR A 60 32.09 22.10 -7.30
N GLN A 61 32.19 20.77 -7.20
CA GLN A 61 31.80 19.86 -8.28
C GLN A 61 30.32 20.02 -8.66
N ILE A 62 29.42 20.16 -7.68
CA ILE A 62 27.98 20.39 -7.93
C ILE A 62 27.76 21.70 -8.71
N LEU A 63 28.46 22.78 -8.35
CA LEU A 63 28.34 24.06 -9.04
C LEU A 63 28.86 23.99 -10.47
N GLN A 64 30.01 23.35 -10.70
CA GLN A 64 30.57 23.13 -12.03
C GLN A 64 29.64 22.31 -12.93
N LEU A 65 29.03 21.25 -12.39
CA LEU A 65 28.05 20.44 -13.14
C LEU A 65 26.81 21.26 -13.51
N SER A 66 26.38 22.15 -12.61
CA SER A 66 25.25 23.04 -12.90
C SER A 66 25.60 24.05 -13.98
N GLU A 67 26.79 24.64 -13.93
CA GLU A 67 27.26 25.59 -14.95
C GLU A 67 27.38 24.91 -16.32
N LYS A 68 27.96 23.70 -16.38
CA LYS A 68 28.02 22.88 -17.61
C LYS A 68 26.62 22.58 -18.16
N LEU A 69 25.63 22.30 -17.33
CA LEU A 69 24.26 22.07 -17.78
C LEU A 69 23.57 23.32 -18.32
N ILE A 70 23.86 24.49 -17.76
CA ILE A 70 23.16 25.74 -18.11
C ILE A 70 23.80 26.40 -19.34
N HIS A 71 25.13 26.37 -19.45
CA HIS A 71 25.88 27.11 -20.46
C HIS A 71 26.63 26.23 -21.47
N GLY A 72 26.72 24.92 -21.22
CA GLY A 72 27.39 23.99 -22.11
C GLY A 72 26.61 23.72 -23.39
N ASP A 73 27.33 23.22 -24.40
CA ASP A 73 26.74 22.62 -25.60
C ASP A 73 26.05 21.29 -25.27
N LEU A 74 25.36 20.70 -26.25
CA LEU A 74 24.55 19.51 -26.04
C LEU A 74 25.39 18.33 -25.49
N ASP A 75 26.60 18.13 -25.99
CA ASP A 75 27.49 17.05 -25.54
C ASP A 75 27.96 17.29 -24.10
N SER A 76 28.31 18.53 -23.73
CA SER A 76 28.65 18.89 -22.36
C SER A 76 27.46 18.74 -21.41
N GLN A 77 26.24 19.06 -21.86
CA GLN A 77 25.02 18.86 -21.10
C GLN A 77 24.74 17.37 -20.85
N ILE A 78 24.91 16.53 -21.88
CA ILE A 78 24.79 15.08 -21.77
C ILE A 78 25.81 14.52 -20.77
N GLU A 79 27.07 14.95 -20.88
CA GLU A 79 28.13 14.56 -19.94
C GLU A 79 27.77 14.97 -18.51
N ALA A 80 27.36 16.23 -18.31
CA ALA A 80 26.99 16.75 -17.00
C ALA A 80 25.80 16.00 -16.38
N ALA A 81 24.77 15.66 -17.17
CA ALA A 81 23.65 14.84 -16.73
C ALA A 81 24.10 13.44 -16.28
N ARG A 82 24.99 12.80 -17.05
CA ARG A 82 25.60 11.51 -16.70
C ARG A 82 26.42 11.60 -15.41
N ASP A 83 27.14 12.68 -15.21
CA ASP A 83 27.97 12.89 -14.02
C ASP A 83 27.15 13.20 -12.76
N ILE A 84 26.05 13.95 -12.89
CA ILE A 84 25.06 14.10 -11.81
C ILE A 84 24.53 12.73 -11.39
N ARG A 85 24.17 11.88 -12.37
CA ARG A 85 23.72 10.51 -12.12
C ARG A 85 24.77 9.71 -11.33
N LYS A 86 26.04 9.75 -11.75
CA LYS A 86 27.15 9.06 -11.05
C LYS A 86 27.35 9.61 -9.64
N LEU A 87 27.32 10.93 -9.45
CA LEU A 87 27.52 11.59 -8.17
C LEU A 87 26.45 11.19 -7.14
N VAL A 88 25.19 11.13 -7.56
CA VAL A 88 24.08 10.68 -6.69
C VAL A 88 24.21 9.21 -6.33
N ARG A 89 24.60 8.34 -7.27
CA ARG A 89 24.80 6.90 -7.03
C ARG A 89 25.98 6.63 -6.08
N LYS A 90 27.12 7.29 -6.29
CA LYS A 90 28.29 7.21 -5.38
C LYS A 90 27.97 7.72 -3.97
N SER A 91 27.05 8.67 -3.86
CA SER A 91 26.58 9.16 -2.55
C SER A 91 25.54 8.23 -1.92
N SER A 92 25.01 7.25 -2.65
CA SER A 92 24.05 6.26 -2.14
C SER A 92 24.75 5.03 -1.56
N SER A 93 26.01 4.78 -1.92
CA SER A 93 26.87 3.81 -1.25
C SER A 93 27.47 4.33 0.07
N SER A 94 27.31 5.62 0.36
CA SER A 94 27.56 6.19 1.68
C SER A 94 26.25 6.34 2.46
N SER A 95 26.30 6.82 3.70
CA SER A 95 25.14 6.90 4.59
C SER A 95 23.89 7.49 3.91
N SER A 96 22.71 6.95 4.22
CA SER A 96 21.43 7.39 3.62
C SER A 96 21.22 8.92 3.72
N SER A 97 21.68 9.54 4.81
CA SER A 97 21.65 10.99 5.03
C SER A 97 22.49 11.78 4.01
N SER A 98 23.69 11.30 3.68
CA SER A 98 24.59 11.93 2.69
C SER A 98 23.99 11.93 1.28
N SER A 99 23.34 10.82 0.91
CA SER A 99 22.67 10.68 -0.38
C SER A 99 21.55 11.72 -0.54
N MET A 100 20.74 11.93 0.50
CA MET A 100 19.62 12.89 0.48
C MET A 100 20.12 14.34 0.44
N LYS A 101 21.14 14.67 1.24
CA LYS A 101 21.79 15.99 1.20
C LYS A 101 22.33 16.32 -0.19
N THR A 102 22.95 15.35 -0.86
CA THR A 102 23.50 15.53 -2.21
C THR A 102 22.42 15.84 -3.24
N ARG A 103 21.30 15.08 -3.24
CA ARG A 103 20.15 15.34 -4.11
C ARG A 103 19.56 16.74 -3.89
N SER A 104 19.46 17.17 -2.63
CA SER A 104 18.94 18.50 -2.28
C SER A 104 19.90 19.63 -2.71
N LYS A 105 21.21 19.44 -2.55
CA LYS A 105 22.23 20.41 -3.00
C LYS A 105 22.25 20.57 -4.52
N LEU A 106 22.18 19.47 -5.27
CA LEU A 106 22.06 19.50 -6.74
C LEU A 106 20.80 20.25 -7.17
N ALA A 107 19.65 19.95 -6.56
CA ALA A 107 18.40 20.66 -6.84
C ALA A 107 18.44 22.15 -6.44
N ALA A 108 19.22 22.52 -5.42
CA ALA A 108 19.43 23.92 -5.03
C ALA A 108 20.39 24.65 -5.98
N ALA A 109 21.31 23.93 -6.63
CA ALA A 109 22.20 24.50 -7.65
C ALA A 109 21.48 24.84 -8.97
N GLY A 110 20.21 24.43 -9.15
CA GLY A 110 19.42 24.80 -10.32
C GLY A 110 19.41 23.77 -11.45
N VAL A 111 19.97 22.57 -11.24
CA VAL A 111 20.11 21.55 -12.30
C VAL A 111 18.77 20.99 -12.83
N ILE A 112 17.67 21.12 -12.09
CA ILE A 112 16.38 20.50 -12.46
C ILE A 112 15.83 21.11 -13.75
N GLN A 113 15.81 22.44 -13.89
CA GLN A 113 15.19 23.08 -15.04
C GLN A 113 15.93 22.76 -16.35
N PRO A 114 17.27 22.86 -16.44
CA PRO A 114 18.02 22.42 -17.62
C PRO A 114 17.78 20.95 -17.99
N LEU A 115 17.76 20.06 -16.99
CA LEU A 115 17.46 18.64 -17.24
C LEU A 115 16.05 18.48 -17.82
N VAL A 116 15.04 19.18 -17.30
CA VAL A 116 13.69 19.12 -17.86
C VAL A 116 13.66 19.62 -19.32
N PHE A 117 14.40 20.68 -19.66
CA PHE A 117 14.51 21.13 -21.05
C PHE A 117 15.18 20.10 -21.96
N MET A 118 16.15 19.32 -21.48
CA MET A 118 16.76 18.24 -22.26
C MET A 118 15.78 17.12 -22.62
N LEU A 119 14.65 16.95 -21.89
CA LEU A 119 13.64 15.94 -22.23
C LEU A 119 12.94 16.19 -23.57
N VAL A 120 12.97 17.42 -24.08
CA VAL A 120 12.40 17.78 -25.39
C VAL A 120 13.48 17.92 -26.48
N SER A 121 14.74 17.57 -26.17
CA SER A 121 15.82 17.58 -27.15
C SER A 121 15.56 16.58 -28.28
N PRO A 122 15.96 16.87 -29.54
CA PRO A 122 15.91 15.88 -30.62
C PRO A 122 16.89 14.71 -30.41
N SER A 123 17.88 14.84 -29.52
CA SER A 123 18.82 13.78 -29.19
C SER A 123 18.23 12.81 -28.17
N LEU A 124 18.02 11.55 -28.56
CA LEU A 124 17.59 10.48 -27.65
C LEU A 124 18.57 10.27 -26.49
N ASP A 125 19.87 10.49 -26.76
CA ASP A 125 20.93 10.34 -25.77
C ASP A 125 20.85 11.43 -24.68
N ALA A 126 20.43 12.64 -25.07
CA ALA A 126 20.13 13.73 -24.14
C ALA A 126 18.86 13.46 -23.32
N GLN A 127 17.80 12.97 -23.97
CA GLN A 127 16.56 12.57 -23.27
C GLN A 127 16.85 11.48 -22.23
N GLU A 128 17.58 10.43 -22.61
CA GLU A 128 17.92 9.33 -21.71
C GLU A 128 18.81 9.79 -20.55
N ALA A 129 19.89 10.52 -20.84
CA ALA A 129 20.80 11.02 -19.82
C ALA A 129 20.08 11.92 -18.81
N SER A 130 19.22 12.82 -19.29
CA SER A 130 18.43 13.70 -18.45
C SER A 130 17.42 12.94 -17.59
N LEU A 131 16.67 12.02 -18.19
CA LEU A 131 15.64 11.26 -17.51
C LEU A 131 16.21 10.41 -16.36
N LEU A 132 17.36 9.77 -16.60
CA LEU A 132 18.11 9.03 -15.58
C LEU A 132 18.64 9.93 -14.46
N ALA A 133 19.08 11.15 -14.78
CA ALA A 133 19.52 12.11 -13.78
C ALA A 133 18.34 12.58 -12.90
N LEU A 134 17.22 12.97 -13.53
CA LEU A 134 15.98 13.39 -12.85
C LEU A 134 15.43 12.29 -11.93
N LEU A 135 15.39 11.04 -12.41
CA LEU A 135 15.01 9.87 -11.61
C LEU A 135 15.86 9.76 -10.34
N ASN A 136 17.18 9.81 -10.47
CA ASN A 136 18.07 9.70 -9.32
C ASN A 136 17.95 10.89 -8.36
N LEU A 137 17.64 12.09 -8.86
CA LEU A 137 17.36 13.27 -8.02
C LEU A 137 16.03 13.13 -7.25
N ALA A 138 15.03 12.44 -7.82
CA ALA A 138 13.70 12.27 -7.26
C ALA A 138 13.59 11.12 -6.25
N VAL A 139 14.35 10.03 -6.43
CA VAL A 139 14.29 8.84 -5.59
C VAL A 139 14.50 9.19 -4.12
N ARG A 140 13.52 8.84 -3.29
CA ARG A 140 13.47 9.12 -1.84
C ARG A 140 13.63 10.60 -1.47
N ASN A 141 13.36 11.54 -2.37
CA ASN A 141 13.40 12.98 -2.10
C ASN A 141 12.10 13.64 -2.56
N GLU A 142 11.17 13.81 -1.62
CA GLU A 142 9.84 14.35 -1.88
C GLU A 142 9.87 15.77 -2.45
N ARG A 143 10.72 16.64 -1.89
CA ARG A 143 10.87 18.02 -2.35
C ARG A 143 11.33 18.08 -3.80
N ASN A 144 12.26 17.19 -4.19
CA ASN A 144 12.73 17.12 -5.57
C ASN A 144 11.65 16.60 -6.52
N LYS A 145 10.85 15.59 -6.13
CA LYS A 145 9.72 15.13 -6.96
C LYS A 145 8.76 16.28 -7.28
N VAL A 146 8.42 17.10 -6.28
CA VAL A 146 7.54 18.26 -6.47
C VAL A 146 8.20 19.28 -7.39
N LYS A 147 9.47 19.65 -7.13
CA LYS A 147 10.21 20.58 -7.98
C LYS A 147 10.30 20.14 -9.45
N ILE A 148 10.49 18.84 -9.71
CA ILE A 148 10.57 18.30 -11.08
C ILE A 148 9.22 18.46 -11.81
N VAL A 149 8.10 18.20 -11.12
CA VAL A 149 6.77 18.40 -11.72
C VAL A 149 6.49 19.89 -11.92
N THR A 150 6.81 20.74 -10.94
CA THR A 150 6.68 22.21 -11.05
C THR A 150 7.55 22.80 -12.18
N ALA A 151 8.70 22.19 -12.46
CA ALA A 151 9.58 22.58 -13.56
C ALA A 151 9.01 22.23 -14.96
N GLY A 152 7.87 21.55 -15.04
CA GLY A 152 7.21 21.22 -16.31
C GLY A 152 7.61 19.86 -16.89
N ALA A 153 8.10 18.91 -16.08
CA ALA A 153 8.55 17.61 -16.58
C ALA A 153 7.42 16.72 -17.11
N VAL A 154 6.18 16.89 -16.66
CA VAL A 154 5.10 15.93 -16.94
C VAL A 154 4.74 15.85 -18.43
N PRO A 155 4.49 16.94 -19.18
CA PRO A 155 4.12 16.83 -20.59
C PRO A 155 5.21 16.14 -21.45
N PRO A 156 6.51 16.46 -21.33
CA PRO A 156 7.57 15.70 -22.03
C PRO A 156 7.58 14.21 -21.68
N LEU A 157 7.37 13.85 -20.41
CA LEU A 157 7.30 12.45 -20.00
C LEU A 157 6.10 11.73 -20.63
N VAL A 158 4.95 12.40 -20.75
CA VAL A 158 3.76 11.86 -21.42
C VAL A 158 4.02 11.62 -22.90
N GLU A 159 4.75 12.51 -23.59
CA GLU A 159 5.16 12.28 -24.98
C GLU A 159 6.07 11.04 -25.11
N LEU A 160 7.02 10.86 -24.19
CA LEU A 160 7.89 9.67 -24.18
C LEU A 160 7.12 8.37 -23.90
N LEU A 161 6.02 8.41 -23.14
CA LEU A 161 5.17 7.24 -22.90
C LEU A 161 4.45 6.73 -24.17
N LYS A 162 4.30 7.57 -25.20
CA LYS A 162 3.66 7.20 -26.48
C LYS A 162 4.55 6.34 -27.37
N PHE A 163 5.84 6.24 -27.07
CA PHE A 163 6.76 5.44 -27.88
C PHE A 163 6.37 3.97 -27.79
N GLN A 164 6.25 3.28 -28.93
CA GLN A 164 5.57 1.98 -28.93
C GLN A 164 6.41 0.88 -28.28
N ASN A 165 7.75 0.91 -28.33
CA ASN A 165 8.64 -0.03 -27.63
C ASN A 165 10.09 0.51 -27.56
N GLY A 166 10.56 0.93 -26.38
CA GLY A 166 11.95 1.40 -26.22
C GLY A 166 12.34 1.71 -24.78
N SER A 167 13.65 1.76 -24.52
CA SER A 167 14.23 2.10 -23.21
C SER A 167 13.65 3.40 -22.65
N LEU A 168 13.43 4.40 -23.49
CA LEU A 168 12.84 5.69 -23.11
C LEU A 168 11.41 5.57 -22.56
N ARG A 169 10.58 4.67 -23.11
CA ARG A 169 9.22 4.44 -22.60
C ARG A 169 9.27 3.86 -21.19
N GLU A 170 10.15 2.90 -20.95
CA GLU A 170 10.35 2.29 -19.63
C GLU A 170 10.88 3.31 -18.62
N LEU A 171 11.88 4.12 -19.02
CA LEU A 171 12.40 5.19 -18.19
C LEU A 171 11.35 6.25 -17.88
N ALA A 172 10.50 6.61 -18.84
CA ALA A 172 9.40 7.55 -18.63
C ALA A 172 8.36 6.98 -17.67
N THR A 173 8.06 5.67 -17.78
CA THR A 173 7.17 4.95 -16.86
C THR A 173 7.74 4.96 -15.44
N ALA A 174 9.03 4.65 -15.28
CA ALA A 174 9.72 4.72 -13.99
C ALA A 174 9.74 6.14 -13.41
N ALA A 175 9.83 7.17 -14.26
CA ALA A 175 9.77 8.57 -13.84
C ALA A 175 8.38 8.94 -13.34
N ILE A 176 7.32 8.61 -14.08
CA ILE A 176 5.93 8.83 -13.66
C ILE A 176 5.62 8.06 -12.37
N LEU A 177 6.08 6.82 -12.24
CA LEU A 177 6.03 6.06 -10.99
C LEU A 177 6.69 6.82 -9.83
N THR A 178 7.93 7.27 -10.02
CA THR A 178 8.70 7.94 -8.96
C THR A 178 8.05 9.27 -8.54
N LEU A 179 7.55 10.03 -9.52
CA LEU A 179 6.93 11.34 -9.30
C LEU A 179 5.53 11.22 -8.69
N SER A 180 4.74 10.20 -9.07
CA SER A 180 3.39 9.95 -8.55
C SER A 180 3.36 9.54 -7.08
N ALA A 181 4.50 9.09 -6.53
CA ALA A 181 4.64 8.81 -5.11
C ALA A 181 4.46 10.07 -4.24
N ALA A 182 4.56 11.27 -4.83
CA ALA A 182 4.30 12.52 -4.14
C ALA A 182 2.85 12.99 -4.34
N SER A 183 2.11 13.15 -3.24
CA SER A 183 0.68 13.54 -3.29
C SER A 183 0.41 14.83 -4.08
N PRO A 184 1.21 15.91 -3.97
CA PRO A 184 0.99 17.12 -4.76
C PRO A 184 1.12 16.94 -6.29
N ASN A 185 1.83 15.91 -6.74
CA ASN A 185 2.10 15.68 -8.16
C ASN A 185 0.97 14.94 -8.87
N LYS A 186 0.18 14.14 -8.14
CA LYS A 186 -0.80 13.21 -8.72
C LYS A 186 -1.83 13.92 -9.63
N PRO A 187 -2.42 15.06 -9.25
CA PRO A 187 -3.38 15.75 -10.11
C PRO A 187 -2.77 16.21 -11.44
N ALA A 188 -1.55 16.77 -11.41
CA ALA A 188 -0.86 17.23 -12.62
C ALA A 188 -0.52 16.08 -13.58
N ILE A 189 -0.13 14.92 -13.05
CA ILE A 189 0.15 13.71 -13.84
C ILE A 189 -1.11 13.19 -14.53
N VAL A 190 -2.24 13.14 -13.79
CA VAL A 190 -3.53 12.70 -14.36
C VAL A 190 -4.04 13.70 -15.41
N ALA A 191 -4.01 15.00 -15.10
CA ALA A 191 -4.46 16.05 -16.02
C ALA A 191 -3.67 16.10 -17.33
N ALA A 192 -2.39 15.69 -17.31
CA ALA A 192 -1.56 15.59 -18.50
C ALA A 192 -1.85 14.36 -19.37
N GLY A 193 -2.79 13.48 -18.98
CA GLY A 193 -3.18 12.33 -19.79
C GLY A 193 -2.25 11.11 -19.69
N ALA A 194 -1.49 10.97 -18.59
CA ALA A 194 -0.60 9.82 -18.40
C ALA A 194 -1.37 8.48 -18.26
N THR A 195 -2.57 8.51 -17.68
CA THR A 195 -3.37 7.33 -17.33
C THR A 195 -3.63 6.36 -18.49
N PRO A 196 -4.18 6.77 -19.65
CA PRO A 196 -4.40 5.86 -20.77
C PRO A 196 -3.11 5.22 -21.30
N LEU A 197 -1.99 5.94 -21.27
CA LEU A 197 -0.70 5.41 -21.72
C LEU A 197 -0.13 4.38 -20.74
N LEU A 198 -0.30 4.60 -19.43
CA LEU A 198 0.06 3.60 -18.41
C LEU A 198 -0.80 2.33 -18.56
N VAL A 199 -2.10 2.47 -18.84
CA VAL A 199 -2.97 1.30 -19.11
C VAL A 199 -2.54 0.56 -20.38
N GLN A 200 -2.14 1.27 -21.44
CA GLN A 200 -1.59 0.63 -22.64
C GLN A 200 -0.33 -0.21 -22.32
N ILE A 201 0.53 0.26 -21.41
CA ILE A 201 1.73 -0.48 -20.97
C ILE A 201 1.35 -1.76 -20.20
N LEU A 202 0.23 -1.77 -19.46
CA LEU A 202 -0.27 -3.00 -18.84
C LEU A 202 -0.54 -4.11 -19.87
N CYS A 203 -0.96 -3.74 -21.08
CA CYS A 203 -1.26 -4.69 -22.14
C CYS A 203 -0.01 -5.11 -22.93
N SER A 204 0.83 -4.16 -23.34
CA SER A 204 1.91 -4.40 -24.31
C SER A 204 3.33 -4.20 -23.77
N GLY A 205 3.49 -3.80 -22.51
CA GLY A 205 4.78 -3.47 -21.92
C GLY A 205 5.62 -4.69 -21.52
N SER A 206 6.90 -4.44 -21.24
CA SER A 206 7.77 -5.42 -20.59
C SER A 206 7.27 -5.76 -19.19
N VAL A 207 7.82 -6.83 -18.61
CA VAL A 207 7.49 -7.23 -17.22
C VAL A 207 7.73 -6.06 -16.25
N GLN A 208 8.85 -5.35 -16.38
CA GLN A 208 9.15 -4.21 -15.53
C GLN A 208 8.20 -3.03 -15.82
N GLY A 209 7.92 -2.75 -17.09
CA GLY A 209 6.97 -1.69 -17.47
C GLY A 209 5.57 -1.91 -16.91
N LYS A 210 5.09 -3.16 -16.88
CA LYS A 210 3.81 -3.56 -16.25
C LYS A 210 3.84 -3.31 -14.74
N VAL A 211 4.90 -3.74 -14.05
CA VAL A 211 5.08 -3.51 -12.60
C VAL A 211 5.09 -2.02 -12.27
N ASP A 212 5.84 -1.23 -13.03
CA ASP A 212 5.96 0.21 -12.81
C ASP A 212 4.63 0.91 -13.09
N SER A 213 3.92 0.50 -14.14
CA SER A 213 2.61 1.06 -14.52
C SER A 213 1.53 0.77 -13.48
N VAL A 214 1.43 -0.47 -12.98
CA VAL A 214 0.50 -0.81 -11.88
C VAL A 214 0.81 0.04 -10.65
N THR A 215 2.09 0.19 -10.30
CA THR A 215 2.48 0.95 -9.11
C THR A 215 2.20 2.44 -9.29
N ALA A 216 2.44 3.00 -10.49
CA ALA A 216 2.09 4.38 -10.81
C ALA A 216 0.58 4.61 -10.73
N LEU A 217 -0.23 3.76 -11.37
CA LEU A 217 -1.69 3.83 -11.33
C LEU A 217 -2.23 3.72 -9.90
N HIS A 218 -1.70 2.80 -9.09
CA HIS A 218 -2.01 2.73 -7.68
C HIS A 218 -1.68 4.05 -6.98
N ASN A 219 -0.47 4.59 -7.12
CA ASN A 219 -0.11 5.86 -6.49
C ASN A 219 -1.08 6.98 -6.86
N LEU A 220 -1.43 7.09 -8.15
CA LEU A 220 -2.38 8.10 -8.65
C LEU A 220 -3.79 7.91 -8.06
N SER A 221 -4.25 6.66 -7.91
CA SER A 221 -5.58 6.31 -7.39
C SER A 221 -5.79 6.65 -5.91
N THR A 222 -4.71 6.83 -5.13
CA THR A 222 -4.80 7.20 -3.71
C THR A 222 -5.22 8.66 -3.47
N SER A 223 -5.32 9.47 -4.52
CA SER A 223 -5.87 10.82 -4.46
C SER A 223 -7.33 10.82 -4.91
N THR A 224 -8.16 11.60 -4.20
CA THR A 224 -9.58 11.74 -4.49
C THR A 224 -9.83 12.21 -5.93
N GLY A 225 -10.82 11.63 -6.59
CA GLY A 225 -11.20 11.97 -7.97
C GLY A 225 -10.41 11.27 -9.07
N ASN A 226 -9.17 10.82 -8.82
CA ASN A 226 -8.32 10.23 -9.86
C ASN A 226 -8.74 8.82 -10.30
N SER A 227 -9.50 8.08 -9.49
CA SER A 227 -9.99 6.74 -9.84
C SER A 227 -10.90 6.77 -11.08
N THR A 228 -11.63 7.86 -11.30
CA THR A 228 -12.48 8.05 -12.50
C THR A 228 -11.66 8.00 -13.79
N ALA A 229 -10.56 8.77 -13.86
CA ALA A 229 -9.66 8.76 -15.01
C ALA A 229 -9.04 7.38 -15.29
N ILE A 230 -8.79 6.57 -14.23
CA ILE A 230 -8.27 5.20 -14.36
C ILE A 230 -9.34 4.26 -14.93
N LEU A 231 -10.61 4.45 -14.55
CA LEU A 231 -11.74 3.69 -15.07
C LEU A 231 -12.05 4.07 -16.52
N ASP A 232 -12.02 5.36 -16.85
CA ASP A 232 -12.23 5.85 -18.22
C ASP A 232 -11.17 5.31 -19.18
N ALA A 233 -9.94 5.10 -18.68
CA ALA A 233 -8.86 4.44 -19.40
C ALA A 233 -9.02 2.91 -19.51
N LYS A 234 -10.12 2.33 -18.99
CA LYS A 234 -10.44 0.89 -19.02
C LYS A 234 -9.37 0.01 -18.36
N ALA A 235 -8.87 0.41 -17.20
CA ALA A 235 -7.80 -0.31 -16.50
C ALA A 235 -8.21 -1.68 -15.92
N ALA A 236 -9.49 -1.93 -15.62
CA ALA A 236 -9.90 -3.13 -14.89
C ALA A 236 -9.59 -4.46 -15.62
N PRO A 237 -9.94 -4.65 -16.91
CA PRO A 237 -9.64 -5.92 -17.59
C PRO A 237 -8.12 -6.22 -17.69
N PRO A 238 -7.24 -5.27 -18.06
CA PRO A 238 -5.79 -5.50 -18.02
C PRO A 238 -5.26 -5.85 -16.62
N LEU A 239 -5.76 -5.20 -15.57
CA LEU A 239 -5.36 -5.49 -14.19
C LEU A 239 -5.77 -6.90 -13.76
N ILE A 240 -6.98 -7.33 -14.13
CA ILE A 240 -7.48 -8.68 -13.85
C ILE A 240 -6.64 -9.73 -14.59
N ASN A 241 -6.35 -9.52 -15.88
CA ASN A 241 -5.51 -10.45 -16.65
C ASN A 241 -4.10 -10.58 -16.03
N LEU A 242 -3.48 -9.47 -15.62
CA LEU A 242 -2.19 -9.51 -14.94
C LEU A 242 -2.26 -10.21 -13.57
N LEU A 243 -3.37 -10.06 -12.84
CA LEU A 243 -3.58 -10.74 -11.57
C LEU A 243 -3.81 -12.26 -11.75
N LYS A 244 -4.43 -12.69 -12.85
CA LYS A 244 -4.55 -14.12 -13.23
C LYS A 244 -3.17 -14.75 -13.46
N GLU A 245 -2.29 -14.06 -14.18
CA GLU A 245 -0.98 -14.60 -14.60
C GLU A 245 0.07 -14.58 -13.47
N CYS A 246 -0.12 -13.77 -12.44
CA CYS A 246 0.88 -13.58 -11.39
C CYS A 246 0.67 -14.47 -10.16
N LYS A 247 1.73 -14.63 -9.36
CA LYS A 247 1.66 -15.26 -8.04
C LYS A 247 0.88 -14.34 -7.09
N LYS A 248 -0.26 -14.81 -6.55
CA LYS A 248 -1.18 -14.02 -5.71
C LYS A 248 -0.54 -13.50 -4.42
N TYR A 249 0.49 -14.17 -3.90
CA TYR A 249 1.27 -13.73 -2.73
C TYR A 249 2.38 -12.72 -3.02
N SER A 250 2.56 -12.28 -4.28
CA SER A 250 3.62 -11.36 -4.66
C SER A 250 3.31 -9.90 -4.29
N LYS A 251 4.36 -9.07 -4.12
CA LYS A 251 4.21 -7.61 -3.97
C LYS A 251 3.52 -6.94 -5.15
N PHE A 252 3.61 -7.54 -6.33
CA PHE A 252 2.87 -7.10 -7.51
C PHE A 252 1.37 -7.34 -7.33
N ALA A 253 0.97 -8.55 -6.92
CA ALA A 253 -0.43 -8.89 -6.63
C ALA A 253 -1.02 -7.98 -5.53
N GLU A 254 -0.29 -7.71 -4.45
CA GLU A 254 -0.72 -6.77 -3.41
C GLU A 254 -1.14 -5.41 -4.00
N LYS A 255 -0.31 -4.84 -4.88
CA LYS A 255 -0.60 -3.54 -5.50
C LYS A 255 -1.72 -3.60 -6.54
N THR A 256 -1.76 -4.66 -7.35
CA THR A 256 -2.81 -4.85 -8.36
C THR A 256 -4.17 -5.00 -7.69
N THR A 257 -4.27 -5.82 -6.64
CA THR A 257 -5.51 -6.03 -5.90
C THR A 257 -5.93 -4.79 -5.11
N ALA A 258 -4.99 -4.06 -4.50
CA ALA A 258 -5.28 -2.78 -3.85
C ALA A 258 -5.88 -1.76 -4.83
N LEU A 259 -5.35 -1.69 -6.06
CA LEU A 259 -5.90 -0.84 -7.11
C LEU A 259 -7.31 -1.29 -7.51
N LEU A 260 -7.54 -2.60 -7.70
CA LEU A 260 -8.88 -3.13 -8.00
C LEU A 260 -9.90 -2.80 -6.89
N GLU A 261 -9.50 -2.90 -5.61
CA GLU A 261 -10.35 -2.49 -4.49
C GLU A 261 -10.72 -1.00 -4.58
N ILE A 262 -9.73 -0.11 -4.80
CA ILE A 262 -10.00 1.33 -4.95
C ILE A 262 -10.99 1.60 -6.10
N LEU A 263 -10.84 0.90 -7.23
CA LEU A 263 -11.75 1.03 -8.37
C LEU A 263 -13.16 0.55 -8.03
N SER A 264 -13.28 -0.55 -7.27
CA SER A 264 -14.56 -1.12 -6.82
C SER A 264 -15.40 -0.18 -5.94
N ASN A 265 -14.81 0.88 -5.38
CA ASN A 265 -15.55 1.88 -4.60
C ASN A 265 -16.52 2.72 -5.46
N SER A 266 -16.44 2.62 -6.79
CA SER A 266 -17.36 3.25 -7.74
C SER A 266 -18.23 2.22 -8.46
N GLU A 267 -19.43 2.63 -8.90
CA GLU A 267 -20.32 1.75 -9.68
C GLU A 267 -19.68 1.32 -11.00
N ALA A 268 -19.06 2.26 -11.73
CA ALA A 268 -18.37 1.97 -12.97
C ALA A 268 -17.24 0.94 -12.77
N GLY A 269 -16.48 1.05 -11.67
CA GLY A 269 -15.43 0.08 -11.35
C GLY A 269 -15.98 -1.30 -10.97
N ARG A 270 -17.07 -1.37 -10.19
CA ARG A 270 -17.74 -2.64 -9.90
C ARG A 270 -18.21 -3.35 -11.16
N ILE A 271 -18.87 -2.63 -12.05
CA ILE A 271 -19.32 -3.17 -13.35
C ILE A 271 -18.12 -3.63 -14.17
N ALA A 272 -17.06 -2.83 -14.26
CA ALA A 272 -15.87 -3.17 -15.04
C ALA A 272 -15.16 -4.41 -14.49
N ILE A 273 -15.06 -4.56 -13.17
CA ILE A 273 -14.47 -5.74 -12.52
C ILE A 273 -15.33 -6.98 -12.73
N SER A 274 -16.65 -6.90 -12.51
CA SER A 274 -17.53 -8.05 -12.64
C SER A 274 -17.74 -8.53 -14.07
N ASN A 275 -17.69 -7.61 -15.04
CA ASN A 275 -17.87 -7.93 -16.45
C ASN A 275 -16.55 -8.34 -17.13
N SER A 276 -15.41 -8.17 -16.46
CA SER A 276 -14.16 -8.70 -16.97
C SER A 276 -14.18 -10.22 -16.86
N ASP A 277 -13.74 -10.89 -17.93
CA ASP A 277 -13.61 -12.35 -17.96
C ASP A 277 -12.87 -12.85 -16.71
N GLY A 278 -13.48 -13.77 -15.97
CA GLY A 278 -12.94 -14.32 -14.71
C GLY A 278 -12.64 -13.28 -13.63
N GLY A 279 -13.22 -12.09 -13.65
CA GLY A 279 -12.90 -11.01 -12.69
C GLY A 279 -13.22 -11.37 -11.25
N ILE A 280 -14.42 -11.90 -10.99
CA ILE A 280 -14.83 -12.35 -9.65
C ILE A 280 -14.01 -13.57 -9.24
N LEU A 281 -13.87 -14.57 -10.12
CA LEU A 281 -13.02 -15.74 -9.89
C LEU A 281 -11.60 -15.33 -9.47
N THR A 282 -10.96 -14.42 -10.19
CA THR A 282 -9.59 -13.97 -9.91
C THR A 282 -9.48 -13.35 -8.50
N LEU A 283 -10.51 -12.62 -8.04
CA LEU A 283 -10.55 -12.09 -6.68
C LEU A 283 -10.75 -13.21 -5.65
N VAL A 284 -11.59 -14.20 -5.94
CA VAL A 284 -11.79 -15.38 -5.08
C VAL A 284 -10.51 -16.21 -4.96
N GLU A 285 -9.82 -16.50 -6.06
CA GLU A 285 -8.49 -17.14 -6.03
C GLU A 285 -7.48 -16.33 -5.21
N THR A 286 -7.54 -14.99 -5.28
CA THR A 286 -6.65 -14.13 -4.48
C THR A 286 -7.00 -14.21 -2.99
N VAL A 287 -8.27 -14.42 -2.62
CA VAL A 287 -8.69 -14.71 -1.24
C VAL A 287 -8.11 -16.05 -0.75
N GLU A 288 -7.98 -17.03 -1.65
CA GLU A 288 -7.49 -18.38 -1.34
C GLU A 288 -5.96 -18.50 -1.30
N ASP A 289 -5.22 -17.83 -2.18
CA ASP A 289 -3.77 -18.03 -2.32
C ASP A 289 -2.95 -16.74 -2.13
N GLY A 290 -3.59 -15.64 -1.73
CA GLY A 290 -2.97 -14.34 -1.55
C GLY A 290 -2.06 -14.23 -0.31
N SER A 291 -1.18 -13.22 -0.33
CA SER A 291 -0.56 -12.71 0.91
C SER A 291 -1.61 -12.03 1.79
N LEU A 292 -1.30 -11.85 3.08
CA LEU A 292 -2.18 -11.17 4.05
C LEU A 292 -2.72 -9.81 3.54
N VAL A 293 -1.91 -9.07 2.78
CA VAL A 293 -2.30 -7.77 2.23
C VAL A 293 -3.22 -7.95 1.02
N SER A 294 -2.85 -8.84 0.09
CA SER A 294 -3.66 -9.09 -1.11
C SER A 294 -5.01 -9.72 -0.79
N THR A 295 -5.11 -10.61 0.21
CA THR A 295 -6.38 -11.21 0.64
C THR A 295 -7.30 -10.15 1.23
N GLU A 296 -6.78 -9.26 2.08
CA GLU A 296 -7.53 -8.14 2.67
C GLU A 296 -8.14 -7.23 1.59
N HIS A 297 -7.35 -6.88 0.57
CA HIS A 297 -7.82 -6.09 -0.57
C HIS A 297 -8.83 -6.86 -1.44
N ALA A 298 -8.62 -8.15 -1.68
CA ALA A 298 -9.53 -8.98 -2.48
C ALA A 298 -10.90 -9.10 -1.82
N VAL A 299 -10.95 -9.39 -0.51
CA VAL A 299 -12.20 -9.40 0.26
C VAL A 299 -12.84 -8.02 0.27
N GLY A 300 -12.04 -6.94 0.39
CA GLY A 300 -12.55 -5.57 0.29
C GLY A 300 -13.27 -5.30 -1.04
N ALA A 301 -12.70 -5.71 -2.17
CA ALA A 301 -13.31 -5.57 -3.48
C ALA A 301 -14.60 -6.39 -3.61
N LEU A 302 -14.60 -7.66 -3.18
CA LEU A 302 -15.79 -8.53 -3.18
C LEU A 302 -16.89 -8.01 -2.26
N LEU A 303 -16.52 -7.47 -1.10
CA LEU A 303 -17.42 -6.85 -0.15
C LEU A 303 -18.08 -5.59 -0.75
N SER A 304 -17.30 -4.72 -1.40
CA SER A 304 -17.81 -3.53 -2.08
C SER A 304 -18.81 -3.89 -3.19
N LEU A 305 -18.51 -4.92 -3.98
CA LEU A 305 -19.45 -5.50 -4.95
C LEU A 305 -20.76 -5.91 -4.25
N CYS A 306 -20.69 -6.81 -3.27
CA CYS A 306 -21.86 -7.37 -2.60
C CYS A 306 -22.69 -6.33 -1.80
N GLN A 307 -22.03 -5.35 -1.18
CA GLN A 307 -22.70 -4.26 -0.47
C GLN A 307 -23.48 -3.34 -1.40
N SER A 308 -22.98 -3.12 -2.63
CA SER A 308 -23.64 -2.26 -3.60
C SER A 308 -24.94 -2.85 -4.15
N CYS A 309 -24.93 -4.14 -4.48
CA CYS A 309 -26.08 -4.84 -5.02
C CYS A 309 -25.97 -6.33 -4.70
N ARG A 310 -26.43 -6.70 -3.49
CA ARG A 310 -26.38 -8.08 -3.00
C ARG A 310 -26.99 -9.05 -3.99
N ASP A 311 -28.18 -8.75 -4.51
CA ASP A 311 -28.91 -9.70 -5.37
C ASP A 311 -28.16 -9.98 -6.69
N LYS A 312 -27.43 -8.99 -7.22
CA LYS A 312 -26.61 -9.15 -8.42
C LYS A 312 -25.31 -9.92 -8.15
N TYR A 313 -24.61 -9.58 -7.07
CA TYR A 313 -23.24 -10.06 -6.86
C TYR A 313 -23.14 -11.31 -5.99
N ARG A 314 -24.15 -11.59 -5.15
CA ARG A 314 -24.16 -12.74 -4.26
C ARG A 314 -23.98 -14.05 -5.02
N GLU A 315 -24.82 -14.31 -6.01
CA GLU A 315 -24.78 -15.56 -6.78
C GLU A 315 -23.47 -15.71 -7.53
N LEU A 316 -22.98 -14.62 -8.15
CA LEU A 316 -21.69 -14.62 -8.84
C LEU A 316 -20.54 -14.99 -7.91
N ILE A 317 -20.49 -14.43 -6.69
CA ILE A 317 -19.43 -14.72 -5.72
C ILE A 317 -19.53 -16.16 -5.19
N LEU A 318 -20.75 -16.67 -4.98
CA LEU A 318 -20.97 -18.04 -4.53
C LEU A 318 -20.59 -19.08 -5.58
N ASN A 319 -20.94 -18.82 -6.85
CA ASN A 319 -20.66 -19.74 -7.96
C ASN A 319 -19.16 -19.91 -8.20
N GLU A 320 -18.35 -18.90 -7.88
CA GLU A 320 -16.88 -18.98 -7.95
C GLU A 320 -16.25 -19.65 -6.71
N GLY A 321 -17.04 -20.11 -5.74
CA GLY A 321 -16.54 -20.90 -4.62
C GLY A 321 -15.93 -20.09 -3.46
N ALA A 322 -16.35 -18.84 -3.22
CA ALA A 322 -15.69 -17.97 -2.23
C ALA A 322 -15.74 -18.45 -0.75
N ILE A 323 -16.64 -19.37 -0.39
CA ILE A 323 -16.94 -19.70 1.02
C ILE A 323 -15.74 -20.30 1.78
N PRO A 324 -15.02 -21.32 1.28
CA PRO A 324 -13.90 -21.92 2.02
C PRO A 324 -12.79 -20.91 2.32
N GLY A 325 -12.40 -20.11 1.32
CA GLY A 325 -11.40 -19.05 1.49
C GLY A 325 -11.81 -17.99 2.50
N LEU A 326 -13.08 -17.54 2.45
CA LEU A 326 -13.61 -16.56 3.40
C LEU A 326 -13.65 -17.11 4.83
N LEU A 327 -14.09 -18.36 5.03
CA LEU A 327 -14.11 -19.01 6.34
C LEU A 327 -12.70 -19.12 6.93
N ARG A 328 -11.72 -19.57 6.13
CA ARG A 328 -10.32 -19.61 6.55
C ARG A 328 -9.81 -18.22 6.97
N LEU A 329 -10.14 -17.17 6.21
CA LEU A 329 -9.77 -15.79 6.55
C LEU A 329 -10.37 -15.30 7.87
N THR A 330 -11.55 -15.78 8.28
CA THR A 330 -12.13 -15.38 9.59
C THR A 330 -11.30 -15.83 10.79
N VAL A 331 -10.41 -16.81 10.61
CA VAL A 331 -9.51 -17.34 11.63
C VAL A 331 -8.08 -16.84 11.40
N GLU A 332 -7.56 -16.97 10.18
CA GLU A 332 -6.14 -16.76 9.88
C GLU A 332 -5.82 -15.35 9.34
N GLY A 333 -6.82 -14.56 8.95
CA GLY A 333 -6.63 -13.23 8.37
C GLY A 333 -6.15 -12.15 9.35
N THR A 334 -5.82 -10.98 8.81
CA THR A 334 -5.61 -9.76 9.60
C THR A 334 -6.91 -9.35 10.31
N ALA A 335 -6.83 -8.42 11.28
CA ALA A 335 -8.03 -7.92 11.96
C ALA A 335 -9.07 -7.37 10.97
N GLU A 336 -8.61 -6.56 10.01
CA GLU A 336 -9.41 -5.98 8.94
C GLU A 336 -9.98 -7.06 8.00
N ALA A 337 -9.14 -8.01 7.54
CA ALA A 337 -9.59 -9.09 6.67
C ALA A 337 -10.64 -9.99 7.35
N ARG A 338 -10.48 -10.27 8.65
CA ARG A 338 -11.45 -11.05 9.44
C ARG A 338 -12.81 -10.34 9.52
N GLU A 339 -12.81 -9.04 9.78
CA GLU A 339 -14.05 -8.25 9.86
C GLU A 339 -14.77 -8.18 8.50
N ARG A 340 -14.02 -7.91 7.44
CA ARG A 340 -14.55 -7.87 6.06
C ARG A 340 -15.08 -9.23 5.62
N ALA A 341 -14.35 -10.32 5.93
CA ALA A 341 -14.77 -11.67 5.59
C ALA A 341 -16.07 -12.07 6.30
N ARG A 342 -16.22 -11.75 7.59
CA ARG A 342 -17.48 -11.98 8.33
C ARG A 342 -18.64 -11.20 7.71
N THR A 343 -18.42 -9.91 7.43
CA THR A 343 -19.44 -9.06 6.81
C THR A 343 -19.86 -9.60 5.44
N LEU A 344 -18.91 -10.06 4.62
CA LEU A 344 -19.20 -10.65 3.33
C LEU A 344 -19.96 -11.97 3.48
N LEU A 345 -19.55 -12.86 4.38
CA LEU A 345 -20.27 -14.11 4.67
C LEU A 345 -21.72 -13.86 5.11
N ASP A 346 -21.96 -12.83 5.94
CA ASP A 346 -23.31 -12.44 6.34
C ASP A 346 -24.16 -11.96 5.15
N LEU A 347 -23.56 -11.23 4.20
CA LEU A 347 -24.24 -10.81 2.97
C LEU A 347 -24.50 -11.99 2.02
N LEU A 348 -23.60 -12.97 1.97
CA LEU A 348 -23.74 -14.18 1.15
C LEU A 348 -24.74 -15.19 1.73
N ARG A 349 -25.05 -15.12 3.02
CA ARG A 349 -26.06 -15.98 3.65
C ARG A 349 -27.44 -15.75 3.05
N ASP A 350 -28.20 -16.83 2.87
CA ASP A 350 -29.54 -16.81 2.25
C ASP A 350 -30.66 -16.24 3.14
N SER A 351 -30.29 -15.54 4.22
CA SER A 351 -31.28 -14.88 5.08
C SER A 351 -31.81 -13.63 4.37
N PRO A 352 -33.13 -13.46 4.25
CA PRO A 352 -33.70 -12.15 3.99
C PRO A 352 -33.12 -11.21 5.04
N ARG A 353 -32.66 -10.01 4.67
CA ARG A 353 -32.63 -8.92 5.65
C ARG A 353 -34.04 -8.91 6.23
N GLU A 354 -34.22 -9.25 7.50
CA GLU A 354 -35.46 -8.89 8.17
C GLU A 354 -35.59 -7.40 7.92
N LYS A 355 -36.48 -7.00 7.01
CA LYS A 355 -37.02 -5.66 7.02
C LYS A 355 -37.80 -5.61 8.33
N ARG A 356 -37.10 -5.42 9.44
CA ARG A 356 -37.72 -4.98 10.68
C ARG A 356 -38.30 -3.63 10.33
N LEU A 357 -39.57 -3.62 9.92
CA LEU A 357 -40.38 -2.42 9.96
C LEU A 357 -40.11 -1.81 11.34
N ALA A 358 -39.76 -0.53 11.39
CA ALA A 358 -39.59 0.15 12.67
C ALA A 358 -40.84 -0.12 13.53
N SER A 359 -40.67 -0.39 14.83
CA SER A 359 -41.77 -0.80 15.74
C SER A 359 -43.01 0.08 15.54
N SER A 360 -42.78 1.40 15.36
CA SER A 360 -43.82 2.40 15.13
C SER A 360 -44.63 2.21 13.84
N VAL A 361 -44.02 1.74 12.75
CA VAL A 361 -44.71 1.50 11.47
C VAL A 361 -45.54 0.23 11.56
N LEU A 362 -45.02 -0.81 12.21
CA LEU A 362 -45.75 -2.06 12.43
C LEU A 362 -46.93 -1.84 13.38
N GLU A 363 -46.72 -1.14 14.49
CA GLU A 363 -47.78 -0.76 15.45
C GLU A 363 -48.89 0.04 14.77
N ARG A 364 -48.54 0.99 13.89
CA ARG A 364 -49.53 1.76 13.13
C ARG A 364 -50.32 0.90 12.15
N ILE A 365 -49.64 0.03 11.39
CA ILE A 365 -50.32 -0.89 10.45
C ILE A 365 -51.27 -1.82 11.20
N VAL A 366 -50.84 -2.38 12.33
CA VAL A 366 -51.67 -3.29 13.12
C VAL A 366 -52.85 -2.55 13.78
N TYR A 367 -52.64 -1.31 14.24
CA TYR A 367 -53.72 -0.46 14.73
C TYR A 367 -54.75 -0.12 13.65
N ASP A 368 -54.29 0.25 12.45
CA ASP A 368 -55.18 0.55 11.32
C ASP A 368 -56.00 -0.68 10.89
N ILE A 369 -55.41 -1.88 10.92
CA ILE A 369 -56.12 -3.14 10.66
C ILE A 369 -57.14 -3.40 11.77
N ALA A 370 -56.75 -3.26 13.04
CA ALA A 370 -57.63 -3.47 14.18
C ALA A 370 -58.82 -2.50 14.19
N ALA A 371 -58.59 -1.23 13.85
CA ALA A 371 -59.64 -0.22 13.73
C ALA A 371 -60.64 -0.52 12.61
N ARG A 372 -60.20 -1.14 11.51
CA ARG A 372 -61.07 -1.58 10.42
C ARG A 372 -61.88 -2.83 10.75
N VAL A 373 -61.36 -3.70 11.62
CA VAL A 373 -62.00 -4.98 11.98
C VAL A 373 -62.98 -4.82 13.15
N ASP A 374 -62.56 -4.19 14.25
CA ASP A 374 -63.33 -4.12 15.50
C ASP A 374 -63.82 -2.70 15.87
N GLY A 375 -63.53 -1.70 15.02
CA GLY A 375 -63.86 -0.30 15.28
C GLY A 375 -62.83 0.42 16.16
N ALA A 376 -62.82 1.75 16.11
CA ALA A 376 -61.80 2.59 16.77
C ALA A 376 -61.74 2.41 18.30
N ASP A 377 -62.89 2.15 18.94
CA ASP A 377 -62.99 2.03 20.40
C ASP A 377 -62.29 0.77 20.96
N LYS A 378 -62.12 -0.26 20.13
CA LYS A 378 -61.46 -1.53 20.51
C LYS A 378 -60.12 -1.76 19.80
N ALA A 379 -59.74 -0.87 18.89
CA ALA A 379 -58.57 -1.01 18.04
C ALA A 379 -57.26 -1.20 18.83
N ALA A 380 -57.10 -0.52 19.96
CA ALA A 380 -55.89 -0.63 20.78
C ALA A 380 -55.73 -2.03 21.43
N GLU A 381 -56.82 -2.60 21.93
CA GLU A 381 -56.82 -3.92 22.56
C GLU A 381 -56.65 -5.04 21.52
N THR A 382 -57.37 -4.94 20.39
CA THR A 382 -57.24 -5.87 19.27
C THR A 382 -55.84 -5.82 18.67
N ALA A 383 -55.26 -4.63 18.48
CA ALA A 383 -53.90 -4.48 17.98
C ALA A 383 -52.87 -5.12 18.91
N LYS A 384 -53.01 -4.92 20.23
CA LYS A 384 -52.14 -5.55 21.24
C LYS A 384 -52.23 -7.07 21.18
N ARG A 385 -53.44 -7.63 21.04
CA ARG A 385 -53.67 -9.08 20.92
C ARG A 385 -53.07 -9.65 19.64
N LEU A 386 -53.22 -8.95 18.51
CA LEU A 386 -52.64 -9.35 17.22
C LEU A 386 -51.11 -9.35 17.26
N LEU A 387 -50.49 -8.31 17.85
CA LEU A 387 -49.03 -8.27 18.02
C LEU A 387 -48.54 -9.41 18.92
N GLN A 388 -49.25 -9.73 20.00
CA GLN A 388 -48.92 -10.87 20.87
C GLN A 388 -49.02 -12.22 20.15
N ASP A 389 -50.10 -12.45 19.39
CA ASP A 389 -50.28 -13.69 18.61
C ASP A 389 -49.22 -13.81 17.50
N MET A 390 -48.88 -12.69 16.83
CA MET A 390 -47.80 -12.66 15.84
C MET A 390 -46.44 -13.03 16.44
N VAL A 391 -46.11 -12.50 17.63
CA VAL A 391 -44.86 -12.83 18.34
C VAL A 391 -44.85 -14.30 18.75
N GLN A 392 -45.96 -14.81 19.28
CA GLN A 392 -46.08 -16.20 19.70
C GLN A 392 -45.90 -17.16 18.52
N ARG A 393 -46.62 -16.95 17.41
CA ARG A 393 -46.48 -17.76 16.20
C ARG A 393 -45.09 -17.67 15.58
N SER A 394 -44.47 -16.50 15.62
CA SER A 394 -43.08 -16.34 15.16
C SER A 394 -42.10 -17.13 16.03
N MET A 395 -42.32 -17.15 17.35
CA MET A 395 -41.52 -17.93 18.29
C MET A 395 -41.70 -19.43 18.09
N GLU A 396 -42.95 -19.88 17.92
CA GLU A 396 -43.30 -21.28 17.60
C GLU A 396 -42.65 -21.71 16.27
N HIS A 397 -42.76 -20.89 15.21
CA HIS A 397 -42.15 -21.18 13.92
C HIS A 397 -40.62 -21.21 13.99
N SER A 398 -40.02 -20.33 14.81
CA SER A 398 -38.57 -20.33 15.06
C SER A 398 -38.12 -21.59 15.79
N LEU A 399 -38.87 -22.01 16.82
CA LEU A 399 -38.65 -23.27 17.55
C LEU A 399 -38.81 -24.48 16.64
N SER A 400 -39.84 -24.52 15.79
CA SER A 400 -40.04 -25.60 14.82
C SER A 400 -38.90 -25.67 13.80
N ARG A 401 -38.36 -24.54 13.34
CA ARG A 401 -37.17 -24.51 12.46
C ARG A 401 -35.91 -25.01 13.17
N ILE A 402 -35.73 -24.68 14.45
CA ILE A 402 -34.61 -25.18 15.27
C ILE A 402 -34.74 -26.69 15.49
N GLN A 403 -35.94 -27.17 15.80
CA GLN A 403 -36.23 -28.60 15.98
C GLN A 403 -36.07 -29.38 14.68
N HIS A 404 -36.52 -28.85 13.54
CA HIS A 404 -36.29 -29.45 12.23
C HIS A 404 -34.79 -29.54 11.90
N ARG A 405 -34.01 -28.49 12.19
CA ARG A 405 -32.55 -28.49 12.02
C ARG A 405 -31.86 -29.51 12.93
N ALA A 406 -32.29 -29.61 14.19
CA ALA A 406 -31.76 -30.60 15.13
C ALA A 406 -32.11 -32.04 14.71
N ALA A 407 -33.28 -32.25 14.11
CA ALA A 407 -33.72 -33.55 13.60
C ALA A 407 -33.03 -33.93 12.29
N SER A 408 -32.76 -32.97 11.39
CA SER A 408 -31.99 -33.22 10.17
C SER A 408 -30.50 -33.49 10.46
N SER A 409 -29.91 -32.85 11.46
CA SER A 409 -28.55 -33.18 11.93
C SER A 409 -28.43 -34.57 12.54
N ARG A 410 -29.51 -35.18 13.07
CA ARG A 410 -29.47 -36.56 13.58
C ARG A 410 -29.69 -37.63 12.52
N LYS A 411 -30.21 -37.29 11.34
CA LYS A 411 -30.46 -38.23 10.23
C LYS A 411 -29.36 -38.22 9.16
N GLY A 412 -28.40 -37.29 9.21
CA GLY A 412 -27.36 -37.12 8.20
C GLY A 412 -26.00 -37.74 8.51
N ASP A 413 -25.84 -38.46 9.62
CA ASP A 413 -24.51 -39.01 10.03
C ASP A 413 -24.18 -40.39 9.44
N LEU A 414 -24.94 -40.87 8.46
CA LEU A 414 -24.58 -42.04 7.65
C LEU A 414 -24.97 -41.76 6.19
N ASP A 415 -23.95 -41.59 5.34
CA ASP A 415 -23.99 -41.47 3.87
C ASP A 415 -24.27 -40.07 3.26
N ASP A 416 -23.21 -39.24 3.16
CA ASP A 416 -22.77 -38.46 1.97
C ASP A 416 -22.12 -37.11 2.35
N PRO A 417 -20.78 -36.94 2.22
CA PRO A 417 -20.08 -35.70 2.57
C PRO A 417 -20.35 -34.47 1.67
N ARG A 418 -21.21 -34.57 0.65
CA ARG A 418 -21.38 -33.49 -0.37
C ARG A 418 -22.64 -32.62 -0.23
N SER A 419 -23.53 -32.88 0.73
CA SER A 419 -24.84 -32.24 0.78
C SER A 419 -24.95 -30.99 1.68
N PHE A 420 -23.86 -30.56 2.33
CA PHE A 420 -23.92 -29.44 3.28
C PHE A 420 -23.68 -28.04 2.69
N TRP A 421 -23.34 -27.92 1.40
CA TRP A 421 -22.94 -26.63 0.80
C TRP A 421 -23.41 -26.45 -0.66
N TYR A 422 -24.71 -26.59 -0.89
CA TYR A 422 -25.40 -25.94 -2.01
C TYR A 422 -26.51 -25.02 -1.48
#